data_AF-A0A0F9CCR1-F1
#
_entry.id   AF-A0A0F9CCR1-F1
#
_cell.length_a   1.000
_cell.length_b   1.000
_cell.length_c   1.000
_cell.angle_alpha   90.00
_cell.angle_beta   90.00
_cell.angle_gamma   90.00
#
_symmetry.space_group_name_H-M   'P 1'
#
loop_
_entity.id
_entity.type
_entity.pdbx_description
1 polymer ?
#
loop_
_entity_poly.entity_id
_entity_poly.type
_entity_poly.pdbx_seq_one_letter_code
_entity_poly.pdbx_strand_id
1 'polypeptide(L)'
;SATLLALSMTTRAARPYPPSTIQYNGAGTNYGTPDLEGDGAGFQGFGLTIEWLKRNHTLSDEVQNLLSDQPTVLVDTDYQVEIRHTPYSVSDIVLTRSWSTADASAQAIILRNEILTNSPNVSVQNLQFRIRARHNLYGTRVDDQSTYDTEHLVTPDSTLTGQVAMGQSTWGTELPVTYAAVSGNLHTVTIGTIFGVGDVEYKLNSGSWIVVIAQGATSGTFTPSTSDVIHLRHTASDGSQTKFIELKDNGVAVSYGLFLS
;
A
#
# COMPACT_ATOMS: atom_id res chain seq x y z
N SER A 1 -45.31 23.51 -28.15
CA SER A 1 -44.02 24.11 -28.50
C SER A 1 -43.00 23.67 -27.46
N ALA A 2 -41.92 23.01 -27.85
CA ALA A 2 -40.84 22.61 -26.94
C ALA A 2 -39.80 23.72 -26.89
N THR A 3 -39.45 24.17 -25.69
CA THR A 3 -38.38 25.17 -25.51
C THR A 3 -37.03 24.51 -25.73
N LEU A 4 -36.25 25.03 -26.68
CA LEU A 4 -34.88 24.59 -26.90
C LEU A 4 -34.02 25.05 -25.70
N LEU A 5 -33.53 24.12 -24.90
CA LEU A 5 -32.49 24.37 -23.91
C LEU A 5 -31.13 24.25 -24.61
N ALA A 6 -30.55 25.38 -25.01
CA ALA A 6 -29.19 25.42 -25.51
C ALA A 6 -28.21 25.31 -24.33
N LEU A 7 -27.55 24.15 -24.21
CA LEU A 7 -26.47 23.92 -23.27
C LEU A 7 -25.14 24.11 -23.99
N SER A 8 -24.41 25.19 -23.72
CA SER A 8 -22.99 25.28 -24.11
C SER A 8 -22.13 24.70 -22.99
N MET A 9 -21.52 23.55 -23.23
CA MET A 9 -20.53 23.00 -22.30
C MET A 9 -19.14 23.49 -22.71
N THR A 10 -18.78 24.69 -22.27
CA THR A 10 -17.40 25.18 -22.42
C THR A 10 -16.46 24.21 -21.69
N THR A 11 -15.40 23.75 -22.36
CA THR A 11 -14.26 23.04 -21.73
C THR A 11 -14.51 21.62 -21.18
N ARG A 12 -15.60 20.93 -21.53
CA ARG A 12 -15.82 19.54 -21.07
C ARG A 12 -14.66 18.61 -21.46
N ALA A 13 -14.11 18.80 -22.66
CA ALA A 13 -13.00 18.00 -23.16
C ALA A 13 -11.68 18.22 -22.39
N ALA A 14 -11.50 19.39 -21.76
CA ALA A 14 -10.24 19.75 -21.09
C ALA A 14 -10.04 19.09 -19.72
N ARG A 15 -11.09 18.45 -19.19
CA ARG A 15 -11.02 17.77 -17.90
C ARG A 15 -10.58 16.33 -18.10
N PRO A 16 -9.58 15.85 -17.35
CA PRO A 16 -9.21 14.45 -17.43
C PRO A 16 -10.32 13.57 -16.87
N TYR A 17 -10.34 12.34 -17.33
CA TYR A 17 -11.07 11.27 -16.66
C TYR A 17 -10.10 10.39 -15.87
N PRO A 18 -10.43 10.03 -14.62
CA PRO A 18 -9.67 9.00 -13.92
C PRO A 18 -9.78 7.66 -14.67
N PRO A 19 -8.80 6.75 -14.49
CA PRO A 19 -8.77 5.47 -15.18
C PRO A 19 -9.99 4.62 -14.83
N SER A 20 -10.36 3.72 -15.75
CA SER A 20 -11.60 2.92 -15.62
C SER A 20 -11.44 1.62 -14.85
N THR A 21 -10.20 1.17 -14.59
CA THR A 21 -9.92 -0.04 -13.82
C THR A 21 -8.54 0.02 -13.19
N ILE A 22 -8.37 -0.77 -12.12
CA ILE A 22 -7.14 -1.04 -11.39
C ILE A 22 -6.72 -2.48 -11.67
N GLN A 23 -5.43 -2.72 -11.91
CA GLN A 23 -4.84 -4.05 -11.76
C GLN A 23 -4.06 -4.10 -10.45
N TYR A 24 -4.18 -5.22 -9.74
CA TYR A 24 -3.43 -5.49 -8.51
C TYR A 24 -2.29 -6.46 -8.82
N ASN A 25 -1.09 -6.15 -8.34
CA ASN A 25 0.03 -7.09 -8.25
C ASN A 25 0.48 -7.67 -9.60
N GLY A 26 0.25 -6.94 -10.69
CA GLY A 26 0.56 -7.38 -12.05
C GLY A 26 -0.30 -8.56 -12.56
N ALA A 27 -1.38 -8.93 -11.86
CA ALA A 27 -2.26 -10.02 -12.27
C ALA A 27 -3.23 -9.55 -13.38
N GLY A 28 -3.11 -10.17 -14.56
CA GLY A 28 -3.66 -9.72 -15.84
C GLY A 28 -5.18 -9.82 -16.05
N THR A 29 -6.01 -9.65 -15.02
CA THR A 29 -7.46 -9.44 -15.23
C THR A 29 -7.93 -8.16 -14.56
N ASN A 30 -8.75 -7.39 -15.27
CA ASN A 30 -9.23 -6.05 -14.89
C ASN A 30 -10.20 -6.05 -13.67
N TYR A 31 -10.28 -7.16 -12.93
CA TYR A 31 -11.21 -7.42 -11.84
C TYR A 31 -10.57 -8.29 -10.73
N GLY A 32 -9.23 -8.34 -10.67
CA GLY A 32 -8.53 -9.08 -9.64
C GLY A 32 -8.81 -8.54 -8.24
N THR A 33 -8.49 -9.35 -7.25
CA THR A 33 -8.52 -9.05 -5.82
C THR A 33 -7.08 -8.80 -5.34
N PRO A 34 -6.86 -7.80 -4.48
CA PRO A 34 -5.55 -7.55 -3.89
C PRO A 34 -5.15 -8.71 -2.98
N ASP A 35 -3.96 -9.25 -3.20
CA ASP A 35 -3.31 -10.20 -2.29
C ASP A 35 -2.34 -9.44 -1.38
N LEU A 36 -2.54 -9.56 -0.07
CA LEU A 36 -1.66 -9.02 0.96
C LEU A 36 -0.70 -10.08 1.51
N GLU A 37 -0.58 -11.27 0.93
CA GLU A 37 0.51 -12.23 1.20
C GLU A 37 1.62 -12.07 0.17
N GLY A 38 2.87 -12.18 0.61
CA GLY A 38 4.04 -12.07 -0.25
C GLY A 38 5.30 -12.17 0.59
N ASP A 39 6.40 -12.66 0.00
CA ASP A 39 7.64 -12.93 0.74
C ASP A 39 8.15 -11.64 1.43
N GLY A 40 8.17 -11.63 2.76
CA GLY A 40 8.63 -10.50 3.57
C GLY A 40 10.12 -10.11 3.42
N ALA A 41 10.88 -10.82 2.57
CA ALA A 41 12.28 -10.52 2.26
C ALA A 41 12.37 -9.64 1.00
N GLY A 42 12.55 -8.33 1.17
CA GLY A 42 12.52 -7.32 0.10
C GLY A 42 11.69 -6.09 0.51
N PHE A 43 11.43 -5.14 -0.41
CA PHE A 43 10.69 -3.88 -0.15
C PHE A 43 9.42 -4.09 0.70
N GLN A 44 9.55 -3.94 2.03
CA GLN A 44 8.46 -3.82 3.01
C GLN A 44 7.27 -4.79 2.83
N GLY A 45 7.55 -6.05 2.47
CA GLY A 45 6.60 -7.17 2.42
C GLY A 45 5.34 -6.87 1.61
N PHE A 46 5.44 -6.94 0.28
CA PHE A 46 4.40 -6.76 -0.75
C PHE A 46 3.08 -6.09 -0.30
N GLY A 47 2.89 -4.81 -0.66
CA GLY A 47 1.64 -4.08 -0.44
C GLY A 47 0.70 -4.24 -1.63
N LEU A 48 0.69 -3.33 -2.60
CA LEU A 48 -0.13 -3.40 -3.81
C LEU A 48 0.54 -2.60 -4.94
N THR A 49 0.66 -3.20 -6.11
CA THR A 49 0.96 -2.44 -7.34
C THR A 49 -0.35 -2.12 -8.02
N ILE A 50 -0.65 -0.83 -8.17
CA ILE A 50 -1.81 -0.38 -8.94
C ILE A 50 -1.35 0.07 -10.32
N GLU A 51 -1.82 -0.64 -11.34
CA GLU A 51 -1.70 -0.20 -12.73
C GLU A 51 -3.04 0.33 -13.23
N TRP A 52 -2.97 1.40 -14.01
CA TRP A 52 -4.13 2.08 -14.54
C TRP A 52 -4.28 1.75 -16.01
N LEU A 53 -5.45 1.23 -16.39
CA LEU A 53 -5.80 1.10 -17.79
C LEU A 53 -6.35 2.45 -18.27
N LYS A 54 -5.47 3.26 -18.85
CA LYS A 54 -5.87 4.42 -19.65
C LYS A 54 -6.77 3.89 -20.77
N ARG A 55 -7.91 4.54 -21.04
CA ARG A 55 -8.67 4.24 -22.27
C ARG A 55 -7.73 4.46 -23.45
N ASN A 56 -7.51 3.42 -24.25
CA ASN A 56 -6.65 3.53 -25.41
C ASN A 56 -7.40 4.31 -26.50
N HIS A 57 -7.09 5.60 -26.63
CA HIS A 57 -7.77 6.53 -27.54
C HIS A 57 -7.28 6.31 -28.99
N THR A 58 -7.74 5.24 -29.62
CA THR A 58 -7.38 4.94 -31.03
C THR A 58 -8.51 5.22 -32.00
N LEU A 59 -9.73 5.50 -31.54
CA LEU A 59 -10.86 5.78 -32.41
C LEU A 59 -11.62 7.03 -31.92
N SER A 60 -11.44 8.13 -32.65
CA SER A 60 -12.27 9.34 -32.67
C SER A 60 -12.67 9.89 -31.29
N ASP A 61 -11.68 10.20 -30.44
CA ASP A 61 -11.91 10.58 -29.03
C ASP A 61 -11.25 11.91 -28.63
N GLU A 62 -11.85 12.51 -27.59
CA GLU A 62 -11.64 13.78 -26.88
C GLU A 62 -10.26 14.44 -26.96
N VAL A 63 -9.15 13.69 -26.87
CA VAL A 63 -7.78 14.24 -26.96
C VAL A 63 -7.51 14.83 -28.35
N GLN A 64 -8.03 14.20 -29.41
CA GLN A 64 -7.91 14.74 -30.76
C GLN A 64 -8.74 16.02 -30.93
N ASN A 65 -9.91 16.09 -30.29
CA ASN A 65 -10.72 17.32 -30.24
C ASN A 65 -10.05 18.41 -29.38
N LEU A 66 -9.32 18.02 -28.33
CA LEU A 66 -8.55 18.96 -27.52
C LEU A 66 -7.37 19.55 -28.28
N LEU A 67 -6.62 18.70 -28.98
CA LEU A 67 -5.50 19.10 -29.83
C LEU A 67 -5.98 19.93 -31.03
N SER A 68 -7.20 19.68 -31.55
CA SER A 68 -7.77 20.53 -32.59
C SER A 68 -8.23 21.89 -32.08
N ASP A 69 -8.75 21.96 -30.85
CA ASP A 69 -9.21 23.22 -30.23
C ASP A 69 -8.07 24.07 -29.66
N GLN A 70 -6.95 23.45 -29.26
CA GLN A 70 -5.80 24.10 -28.61
C GLN A 70 -4.46 23.45 -29.02
N PRO A 71 -4.01 23.62 -30.27
CA PRO A 71 -2.86 22.90 -30.83
C PRO A 71 -1.50 23.22 -30.20
N THR A 72 -1.43 24.22 -29.31
CA THR A 72 -0.20 24.68 -28.66
C THR A 72 -0.14 24.36 -27.16
N VAL A 73 -1.19 23.76 -26.58
CA VAL A 73 -1.24 23.46 -25.15
C VAL A 73 -0.67 22.07 -24.90
N LEU A 74 0.50 22.02 -24.27
CA LEU A 74 1.02 20.78 -23.67
C LEU A 74 0.10 20.41 -22.49
N VAL A 75 -0.39 19.18 -22.47
CA VAL A 75 -1.26 18.67 -21.42
C VAL A 75 -0.59 17.47 -20.77
N ASP A 76 -0.26 17.60 -19.48
CA ASP A 76 0.14 16.47 -18.65
C ASP A 76 -0.99 16.10 -17.70
N THR A 77 -1.26 14.80 -17.60
CA THR A 77 -2.25 14.25 -16.66
C THR A 77 -1.54 13.73 -15.42
N ASP A 78 -1.89 14.31 -14.28
CA ASP A 78 -1.49 13.83 -12.97
C ASP A 78 -2.59 12.96 -12.36
N TYR A 79 -2.17 11.96 -11.59
CA TYR A 79 -3.07 11.12 -10.80
C TYR A 79 -2.69 11.15 -9.32
N GLN A 80 -3.70 10.94 -8.48
CA GLN A 80 -3.55 10.77 -7.04
C GLN A 80 -4.37 9.56 -6.58
N VAL A 81 -3.80 8.80 -5.64
CA VAL A 81 -4.45 7.67 -4.98
C VAL A 81 -4.68 7.97 -3.51
N GLU A 82 -5.90 7.69 -3.05
CA GLU A 82 -6.29 7.69 -1.66
C GLU A 82 -6.86 6.32 -1.29
N ILE A 83 -6.47 5.80 -0.13
CA ILE A 83 -6.89 4.49 0.37
C ILE A 83 -7.59 4.69 1.71
N ARG A 84 -8.70 3.98 1.91
CA ARG A 84 -9.47 3.99 3.15
C ARG A 84 -9.75 2.57 3.65
N HIS A 85 -9.74 2.37 4.96
CA HIS A 85 -10.15 1.10 5.59
C HIS A 85 -11.67 0.95 5.69
N THR A 86 -12.38 2.07 5.80
CA THR A 86 -13.83 2.08 5.76
C THR A 86 -14.28 2.84 4.52
N PRO A 87 -15.11 2.24 3.64
CA PRO A 87 -15.69 2.93 2.51
C PRO A 87 -16.35 4.24 2.94
N TYR A 88 -16.01 5.33 2.24
CA TYR A 88 -16.58 6.68 2.39
C TYR A 88 -16.27 7.41 3.71
N SER A 89 -15.59 6.77 4.66
CA SER A 89 -15.20 7.41 5.93
C SER A 89 -13.99 8.32 5.73
N VAL A 90 -14.15 9.62 6.00
CA VAL A 90 -13.05 10.60 5.94
C VAL A 90 -12.07 10.47 7.10
N SER A 91 -12.47 9.75 8.14
CA SER A 91 -11.69 9.50 9.35
C SER A 91 -10.72 8.33 9.20
N ASP A 92 -10.96 7.45 8.23
CA ASP A 92 -10.25 6.17 8.07
C ASP A 92 -9.34 6.18 6.82
N ILE A 93 -8.73 7.33 6.52
CA ILE A 93 -7.75 7.44 5.45
C ILE A 93 -6.46 6.76 5.91
N VAL A 94 -6.04 5.76 5.14
CA VAL A 94 -4.84 4.96 5.35
C VAL A 94 -3.64 5.64 4.73
N LEU A 95 -3.83 6.14 3.52
CA LEU A 95 -2.76 6.70 2.72
C LEU A 95 -3.36 7.63 1.68
N THR A 96 -2.74 8.79 1.52
CA THR A 96 -2.95 9.65 0.34
C THR A 96 -1.59 9.92 -0.28
N ARG A 97 -1.42 9.53 -1.55
CA ARG A 97 -0.21 9.84 -2.30
C ARG A 97 -0.27 11.27 -2.85
N SER A 98 0.88 11.88 -3.06
CA SER A 98 0.97 13.14 -3.80
C SER A 98 0.61 12.94 -5.27
N TRP A 99 0.22 14.01 -5.95
CA TRP A 99 0.00 14.02 -7.39
C TRP A 99 1.29 13.64 -8.16
N SER A 100 1.16 12.85 -9.21
CA SER A 100 2.28 12.46 -10.08
C SER A 100 1.83 12.31 -11.54
N THR A 101 2.69 12.74 -12.47
CA THR A 101 2.49 12.60 -13.91
C THR A 101 2.60 11.13 -14.30
N ALA A 102 1.55 10.55 -14.88
CA ALA A 102 1.60 9.17 -15.35
C ALA A 102 2.22 9.11 -16.75
N ASP A 103 3.54 8.94 -16.82
CA ASP A 103 4.10 8.29 -18.01
C ASP A 103 3.68 6.80 -18.02
N ALA A 104 3.57 6.21 -19.21
CA ALA A 104 2.69 5.08 -19.61
C ALA A 104 2.84 3.71 -18.88
N SER A 105 3.48 3.67 -17.72
CA SER A 105 3.70 2.51 -16.84
C SER A 105 3.72 2.90 -15.35
N ALA A 106 3.10 4.03 -14.98
CA ALA A 106 3.12 4.58 -13.63
C ALA A 106 2.30 3.74 -12.62
N GLN A 107 2.92 2.64 -12.23
CA GLN A 107 2.58 1.83 -11.07
C GLN A 107 2.55 2.71 -9.82
N ALA A 108 1.39 2.82 -9.15
CA ALA A 108 1.37 3.30 -7.78
C ALA A 108 1.67 2.11 -6.86
N ILE A 109 2.87 2.09 -6.27
CA ILE A 109 3.26 1.09 -5.27
C ILE A 109 2.79 1.57 -3.91
N ILE A 110 1.98 0.75 -3.26
CA ILE A 110 1.55 0.89 -1.87
C ILE A 110 2.25 -0.20 -1.10
N LEU A 111 2.76 0.10 0.09
CA LEU A 111 3.45 -0.89 0.94
C LEU A 111 2.50 -1.43 2.00
N ARG A 112 2.69 -2.68 2.42
CA ARG A 112 1.82 -3.33 3.42
C ARG A 112 1.91 -2.65 4.78
N ASN A 113 3.10 -2.20 5.18
CA ASN A 113 3.28 -1.42 6.40
C ASN A 113 2.43 -0.14 6.39
N GLU A 114 2.34 0.58 5.26
CA GLU A 114 1.50 1.78 5.13
C GLU A 114 0.01 1.47 5.37
N ILE A 115 -0.43 0.28 4.94
CA ILE A 115 -1.80 -0.20 5.17
C ILE A 115 -2.01 -0.58 6.64
N LEU A 116 -1.07 -1.34 7.21
CA LEU A 116 -1.20 -1.92 8.55
C LEU A 116 -0.94 -0.90 9.68
N THR A 117 -0.13 0.14 9.48
CA THR A 117 0.10 1.18 10.51
C THR A 117 -1.20 1.85 10.96
N ASN A 118 -2.16 2.00 10.03
CA ASN A 118 -3.45 2.64 10.31
C ASN A 118 -4.54 1.63 10.74
N SER A 119 -4.31 0.32 10.57
CA SER A 119 -5.17 -0.77 11.07
C SER A 119 -4.33 -1.98 11.52
N PRO A 120 -3.61 -1.87 12.64
CA PRO A 120 -2.68 -2.91 13.07
C PRO A 120 -3.38 -4.20 13.54
N ASN A 121 -4.69 -4.13 13.84
CA ASN A 121 -5.44 -5.18 14.55
C ASN A 121 -6.76 -5.61 13.87
N VAL A 122 -7.05 -5.09 12.67
CA VAL A 122 -8.28 -5.42 11.95
C VAL A 122 -7.87 -6.24 10.74
N SER A 123 -8.40 -7.46 10.60
CA SER A 123 -8.36 -8.15 9.32
C SER A 123 -8.88 -7.15 8.29
N VAL A 124 -8.07 -6.72 7.33
CA VAL A 124 -8.48 -5.68 6.37
C VAL A 124 -9.65 -6.23 5.56
N GLN A 125 -10.89 -5.98 5.98
CA GLN A 125 -12.08 -6.62 5.41
C GLN A 125 -12.58 -5.86 4.18
N ASN A 126 -12.29 -4.57 4.11
CA ASN A 126 -12.61 -3.73 2.97
C ASN A 126 -11.52 -2.66 2.80
N LEU A 127 -11.12 -2.43 1.56
CA LEU A 127 -10.35 -1.27 1.15
C LEU A 127 -11.16 -0.49 0.13
N GLN A 128 -11.22 0.82 0.30
CA GLN A 128 -11.67 1.72 -0.75
C GLN A 128 -10.45 2.41 -1.36
N PHE A 129 -10.25 2.22 -2.66
CA PHE A 129 -9.32 2.98 -3.47
C PHE A 129 -10.09 4.08 -4.16
N ARG A 130 -9.65 5.33 -3.99
CA ARG A 130 -10.17 6.49 -4.69
C ARG A 130 -9.06 7.09 -5.55
N ILE A 131 -9.35 7.25 -6.82
CA ILE A 131 -8.40 7.73 -7.83
C ILE A 131 -8.91 9.04 -8.38
N ARG A 132 -8.04 10.04 -8.32
CA ARG A 132 -8.31 11.38 -8.85
C ARG A 132 -7.40 11.65 -10.04
N ALA A 133 -7.86 12.47 -10.97
CA ALA A 133 -7.08 12.93 -12.11
C ALA A 133 -7.17 14.45 -12.24
N ARG A 134 -6.06 15.09 -12.64
CA ARG A 134 -6.02 16.53 -12.98
C ARG A 134 -5.13 16.78 -14.20
N HIS A 135 -5.45 17.82 -14.95
CA HIS A 135 -4.60 18.31 -16.03
C HIS A 135 -3.83 19.55 -15.59
N ASN A 136 -2.55 19.59 -15.96
CA ASN A 136 -1.76 20.81 -15.98
C ASN A 136 -1.71 21.32 -17.43
N LEU A 137 -2.46 22.39 -17.72
CA LEU A 137 -2.45 23.06 -19.01
C LEU A 137 -1.38 24.15 -18.97
N TYR A 138 -0.14 23.79 -19.30
CA TYR A 138 1.05 24.64 -19.16
C TYR A 138 0.86 26.01 -19.85
N GLY A 139 0.56 27.04 -19.07
CA GLY A 139 0.47 28.44 -19.52
C GLY A 139 -0.92 29.09 -19.45
N THR A 140 -1.99 28.34 -19.15
CA THR A 140 -3.35 28.93 -19.07
C THR A 140 -4.19 28.46 -17.88
N ARG A 141 -4.04 27.22 -17.41
CA ARG A 141 -4.80 26.69 -16.27
C ARG A 141 -4.04 25.59 -15.55
N VAL A 142 -3.91 25.71 -14.24
CA VAL A 142 -3.26 24.72 -13.38
C VAL A 142 -4.36 23.99 -12.60
N ASP A 143 -4.19 22.68 -12.36
CA ASP A 143 -5.07 21.86 -11.53
C ASP A 143 -6.53 21.75 -12.02
N ASP A 144 -6.78 21.60 -13.33
CA ASP A 144 -8.15 21.30 -13.79
C ASP A 144 -8.47 19.83 -13.49
N GLN A 145 -9.14 19.60 -12.35
CA GLN A 145 -9.46 18.27 -11.86
C GLN A 145 -10.67 17.67 -12.59
N SER A 146 -10.71 16.34 -12.63
CA SER A 146 -11.90 15.59 -13.01
C SER A 146 -13.12 16.02 -12.19
N THR A 147 -14.31 15.91 -12.78
CA THR A 147 -15.57 16.13 -12.06
C THR A 147 -16.00 14.93 -11.21
N TYR A 148 -15.35 13.78 -11.40
CA TYR A 148 -15.63 12.56 -10.66
C TYR A 148 -14.33 11.81 -10.34
N ASP A 149 -14.36 11.06 -9.24
CA ASP A 149 -13.30 10.14 -8.87
C ASP A 149 -13.67 8.72 -9.31
N THR A 150 -12.68 7.92 -9.67
CA THR A 150 -12.91 6.47 -9.80
C THR A 150 -12.75 5.84 -8.43
N GLU A 151 -13.72 5.04 -8.02
CA GLU A 151 -13.71 4.36 -6.74
C GLU A 151 -13.79 2.84 -6.92
N HIS A 152 -12.91 2.12 -6.23
CA HIS A 152 -12.89 0.67 -6.18
C HIS A 152 -13.03 0.21 -4.74
N LEU A 153 -14.09 -0.57 -4.48
CA LEU A 153 -14.28 -1.26 -3.21
C LEU A 153 -13.80 -2.68 -3.39
N VAL A 154 -12.82 -3.08 -2.58
CA VAL A 154 -12.27 -4.42 -2.67
C VAL A 154 -12.06 -5.03 -1.30
N THR A 155 -12.38 -6.31 -1.18
CA THR A 155 -12.01 -7.15 -0.06
C THR A 155 -10.74 -7.91 -0.45
N PRO A 156 -9.61 -7.73 0.23
CA PRO A 156 -8.43 -8.56 0.03
C PRO A 156 -8.74 -10.05 0.20
N ASP A 157 -8.26 -10.89 -0.71
CA ASP A 157 -8.51 -12.35 -0.69
C ASP A 157 -7.76 -13.05 0.44
N SER A 158 -6.66 -12.45 0.90
CA SER A 158 -5.88 -12.89 2.03
C SER A 158 -5.82 -11.79 3.09
N THR A 159 -6.03 -12.19 4.34
CA THR A 159 -6.05 -11.29 5.50
C THR A 159 -4.92 -11.61 6.46
N LEU A 160 -3.74 -12.06 5.98
CA LEU A 160 -2.74 -12.68 6.86
C LEU A 160 -3.36 -13.88 7.57
N THR A 161 -4.18 -14.63 6.82
CA THR A 161 -5.07 -15.65 7.36
C THR A 161 -4.25 -16.82 7.88
N GLY A 162 -4.33 -17.08 9.19
CA GLY A 162 -3.48 -18.06 9.87
C GLY A 162 -2.20 -17.49 10.46
N GLN A 163 -1.89 -16.21 10.24
CA GLN A 163 -0.81 -15.50 10.93
C GLN A 163 -1.34 -14.82 12.19
N VAL A 164 -0.52 -14.78 13.25
CA VAL A 164 -0.80 -14.01 14.47
C VAL A 164 -0.36 -12.55 14.29
N ALA A 165 -1.29 -11.61 14.50
CA ALA A 165 -0.96 -10.19 14.59
C ALA A 165 -0.29 -9.89 15.93
N MET A 166 1.02 -9.69 15.94
CA MET A 166 1.79 -9.32 17.13
C MET A 166 1.55 -7.84 17.53
N GLY A 167 0.88 -7.07 16.68
CA GLY A 167 0.52 -5.68 16.89
C GLY A 167 1.64 -4.70 16.50
N GLN A 168 1.62 -3.52 17.10
CA GLN A 168 2.57 -2.46 16.84
C GLN A 168 3.22 -1.96 18.13
N SER A 169 4.49 -1.60 18.06
CA SER A 169 5.24 -1.08 19.21
C SER A 169 6.30 -0.07 18.78
N THR A 170 6.64 0.85 19.67
CA THR A 170 7.76 1.79 19.49
C THR A 170 9.08 1.14 19.91
N TRP A 171 10.20 1.77 19.54
CA TRP A 171 11.54 1.33 19.94
C TRP A 171 11.67 1.09 21.46
N GLY A 172 12.55 0.15 21.83
CA GLY A 172 12.81 -0.27 23.20
C GLY A 172 11.67 -1.04 23.86
N THR A 173 10.52 -1.17 23.19
CA THR A 173 9.31 -1.80 23.71
C THR A 173 9.01 -3.08 22.95
N GLU A 174 8.53 -4.09 23.67
CA GLU A 174 8.09 -5.36 23.10
C GLU A 174 6.80 -5.18 22.29
N LEU A 175 6.60 -6.02 21.27
CA LEU A 175 5.31 -6.13 20.61
C LEU A 175 4.22 -6.61 21.60
N PRO A 176 3.01 -6.02 21.58
CA PRO A 176 1.99 -6.26 22.60
C PRO A 176 1.41 -7.67 22.59
N VAL A 177 1.52 -8.39 21.48
CA VAL A 177 1.05 -9.77 21.34
C VAL A 177 2.22 -10.67 20.97
N THR A 178 2.26 -11.85 21.59
CA THR A 178 3.31 -12.85 21.41
C THR A 178 2.84 -13.99 20.51
N TYR A 179 3.79 -14.81 20.07
CA TYR A 179 3.49 -16.01 19.30
C TYR A 179 3.99 -17.25 20.06
N ALA A 180 3.14 -18.25 20.26
CA ALA A 180 3.55 -19.52 20.84
C ALA A 180 4.03 -20.46 19.73
N ALA A 181 5.28 -20.91 19.79
CA ALA A 181 5.88 -21.76 18.78
C ALA A 181 5.13 -23.10 18.70
N VAL A 182 4.54 -23.40 17.53
CA VAL A 182 3.81 -24.66 17.31
C VAL A 182 4.76 -25.84 17.03
N SER A 183 6.02 -25.56 16.72
CA SER A 183 7.05 -26.52 16.38
C SER A 183 8.42 -26.09 16.94
N GLY A 184 9.36 -27.03 17.06
CA GLY A 184 10.76 -26.75 17.39
C GLY A 184 11.64 -26.48 16.17
N ASN A 185 11.05 -26.05 15.05
CA ASN A 185 11.76 -25.84 13.79
C ASN A 185 12.55 -24.54 13.79
N LEU A 186 13.38 -24.36 12.74
CA LEU A 186 14.03 -23.09 12.46
C LEU A 186 12.98 -22.00 12.21
N HIS A 187 13.01 -20.98 13.07
CA HIS A 187 12.26 -19.76 12.88
C HIS A 187 13.13 -18.71 12.23
N THR A 188 12.57 -18.00 11.25
CA THR A 188 13.23 -16.88 10.56
C THR A 188 12.47 -15.61 10.86
N VAL A 189 13.17 -14.58 11.29
CA VAL A 189 12.63 -13.22 11.41
C VAL A 189 13.13 -12.44 10.21
N THR A 190 12.23 -11.76 9.52
CA THR A 190 12.56 -10.88 8.40
C THR A 190 11.96 -9.50 8.58
N ILE A 191 12.70 -8.47 8.13
CA ILE A 191 12.24 -7.10 8.01
C ILE A 191 12.43 -6.64 6.56
N GLY A 192 11.51 -5.81 6.07
CA GLY A 192 11.51 -5.43 4.66
C GLY A 192 12.57 -4.38 4.28
N THR A 193 13.15 -3.68 5.24
CA THR A 193 14.24 -2.73 4.99
C THR A 193 15.20 -2.77 6.17
N ILE A 194 16.50 -2.68 5.89
CA ILE A 194 17.55 -2.61 6.90
C ILE A 194 17.25 -1.48 7.89
N PHE A 195 17.47 -1.77 9.18
CA PHE A 195 17.58 -0.74 10.21
C PHE A 195 18.92 -0.02 10.10
N GLY A 196 18.86 1.30 9.95
CA GLY A 196 20.05 2.16 9.97
C GLY A 196 20.72 2.19 11.34
N VAL A 197 19.97 1.96 12.43
CA VAL A 197 20.44 1.81 13.81
C VAL A 197 19.60 0.80 14.60
N GLY A 198 20.23 0.15 15.59
CA GLY A 198 19.58 -0.81 16.47
C GLY A 198 19.39 -2.20 15.85
N ASP A 199 19.05 -3.14 16.72
CA ASP A 199 18.91 -4.57 16.42
C ASP A 199 17.46 -5.00 16.65
N VAL A 200 17.01 -6.01 15.90
CA VAL A 200 15.81 -6.77 16.28
C VAL A 200 16.24 -7.87 17.23
N GLU A 201 15.59 -7.92 18.37
CA GLU A 201 15.83 -8.91 19.40
C GLU A 201 14.59 -9.77 19.61
N TYR A 202 14.84 -11.02 20.00
CA TYR A 202 13.83 -11.93 20.50
C TYR A 202 14.15 -12.35 21.93
N LYS A 203 13.13 -12.78 22.65
CA LYS A 203 13.30 -13.62 23.84
C LYS A 203 12.29 -14.76 23.79
N LEU A 204 12.64 -15.86 24.43
CA LEU A 204 11.75 -17.00 24.61
C LEU A 204 11.26 -17.00 26.06
N ASN A 205 9.93 -17.04 26.24
CA ASN A 205 9.28 -16.98 27.53
C ASN A 205 9.77 -15.76 28.35
N SER A 206 10.15 -15.97 29.61
CA SER A 206 10.74 -14.93 30.48
C SER A 206 12.28 -14.84 30.39
N GLY A 207 12.87 -15.35 29.31
CA GLY A 207 14.32 -15.34 29.11
C GLY A 207 14.92 -13.97 28.84
N SER A 208 16.24 -13.95 28.59
CA SER A 208 16.97 -12.75 28.17
C SER A 208 16.73 -12.42 26.70
N TRP A 209 16.87 -11.14 26.36
CA TRP A 209 16.85 -10.68 24.98
C TRP A 209 18.12 -11.10 24.24
N ILE A 210 17.94 -11.60 23.02
CA ILE A 210 19.00 -12.07 22.14
C ILE A 210 18.78 -11.41 20.77
N VAL A 211 19.85 -10.89 20.18
CA VAL A 211 19.81 -10.33 18.82
C VAL A 211 19.49 -11.43 17.82
N VAL A 212 18.44 -11.23 17.02
CA VAL A 212 18.11 -12.08 15.86
C VAL A 212 18.48 -11.38 14.56
N ILE A 213 18.18 -10.09 14.41
CA ILE A 213 18.62 -9.31 13.24
C ILE A 213 19.54 -8.21 13.75
N ALA A 214 20.81 -8.31 13.41
CA ALA A 214 21.77 -7.25 13.70
C ALA A 214 21.52 -6.03 12.79
N GLN A 215 21.93 -4.85 13.26
CA GLN A 215 22.00 -3.64 12.45
C GLN A 215 22.68 -3.93 11.09
N GLY A 216 22.11 -3.41 10.00
CA GLY A 216 22.64 -3.65 8.66
C GLY A 216 22.10 -4.91 7.97
N ALA A 217 21.36 -5.78 8.67
CA ALA A 217 20.75 -6.99 8.10
C ALA A 217 19.22 -6.85 7.97
N THR A 218 18.62 -7.71 7.13
CA THR A 218 17.16 -7.80 6.93
C THR A 218 16.56 -9.10 7.45
N SER A 219 17.39 -10.04 7.88
CA SER A 219 16.91 -11.36 8.31
C SER A 219 17.83 -11.99 9.33
N GLY A 220 17.26 -12.86 10.15
CA GLY A 220 18.01 -13.71 11.06
C GLY A 220 17.16 -14.88 11.54
N THR A 221 17.81 -15.84 12.19
CA THR A 221 17.18 -17.12 12.52
C THR A 221 17.46 -17.55 13.95
N PHE A 222 16.52 -18.26 14.54
CA PHE A 222 16.69 -18.93 15.83
C PHE A 222 15.86 -20.22 15.88
N THR A 223 16.03 -21.03 16.91
CA THR A 223 15.30 -22.29 17.07
C THR A 223 14.68 -22.35 18.46
N PRO A 224 13.37 -22.09 18.60
CA PRO A 224 12.64 -22.28 19.84
C PRO A 224 12.34 -23.78 20.08
N SER A 225 11.92 -24.12 21.28
CA SER A 225 11.22 -25.38 21.55
C SER A 225 9.73 -25.23 21.27
N THR A 226 9.04 -26.35 21.05
CA THR A 226 7.57 -26.35 20.97
C THR A 226 6.97 -25.76 22.24
N SER A 227 5.97 -24.89 22.06
CA SER A 227 5.27 -24.11 23.09
C SER A 227 6.08 -22.96 23.71
N ASP A 228 7.32 -22.70 23.29
CA ASP A 228 8.00 -21.47 23.71
C ASP A 228 7.23 -20.25 23.23
N VAL A 229 7.07 -19.26 24.12
CA VAL A 229 6.45 -17.99 23.78
C VAL A 229 7.52 -17.06 23.21
N ILE A 230 7.35 -16.65 21.96
CA ILE A 230 8.25 -15.77 21.23
C ILE A 230 7.78 -14.34 21.41
N HIS A 231 8.71 -13.51 21.89
CA HIS A 231 8.55 -12.07 22.02
C HIS A 231 9.55 -11.39 21.10
N LEU A 232 9.17 -10.26 20.50
CA LEU A 232 10.03 -9.49 19.59
C LEU A 232 10.04 -8.02 19.98
N ARG A 233 11.20 -7.37 19.80
CA ARG A 233 11.36 -5.91 19.94
C ARG A 233 12.45 -5.39 19.01
N HIS A 234 12.50 -4.07 18.87
CA HIS A 234 13.59 -3.34 18.21
C HIS A 234 14.22 -2.35 19.18
N THR A 235 15.56 -2.22 19.17
CA THR A 235 16.29 -1.57 20.28
C THR A 235 16.50 -0.06 20.15
N ALA A 236 16.32 0.55 18.99
CA ALA A 236 16.57 1.99 18.78
C ALA A 236 15.61 2.59 17.75
N SER A 237 15.34 3.90 17.78
CA SER A 237 14.55 4.53 16.70
C SER A 237 15.40 4.67 15.43
N ASP A 238 14.87 4.21 14.29
CA ASP A 238 15.52 4.31 12.96
C ASP A 238 14.98 5.48 12.12
N GLY A 239 14.69 6.61 12.77
CA GLY A 239 14.04 7.75 12.13
C GLY A 239 12.58 7.45 11.79
N SER A 240 11.98 8.21 10.88
CA SER A 240 10.51 8.29 10.70
C SER A 240 9.87 7.13 9.93
N GLN A 241 10.53 5.98 9.77
CA GLN A 241 10.02 4.87 8.97
C GLN A 241 9.46 3.76 9.86
N THR A 242 8.15 3.50 9.74
CA THR A 242 7.56 2.25 10.24
C THR A 242 8.12 1.06 9.47
N LYS A 243 8.54 0.01 10.17
CA LYS A 243 9.00 -1.24 9.55
C LYS A 243 8.04 -2.38 9.83
N PHE A 244 7.79 -3.16 8.78
CA PHE A 244 7.11 -4.45 8.89
C PHE A 244 8.10 -5.53 9.32
N ILE A 245 7.67 -6.40 10.24
CA ILE A 245 8.37 -7.59 10.68
C ILE A 245 7.50 -8.82 10.46
N GLU A 246 8.12 -9.89 9.99
CA GLU A 246 7.48 -11.18 9.74
C GLU A 246 8.28 -12.28 10.42
N LEU A 247 7.57 -13.19 11.08
CA LEU A 247 8.11 -14.41 11.65
C LEU A 247 7.64 -15.59 10.79
N LYS A 248 8.59 -16.42 10.38
CA LYS A 248 8.35 -17.63 9.60
C LYS A 248 8.75 -18.87 10.38
N ASP A 249 7.92 -19.92 10.35
CA ASP A 249 8.25 -21.29 10.76
C ASP A 249 8.57 -22.10 9.50
N ASN A 250 9.82 -22.54 9.36
CA ASN A 250 10.28 -23.34 8.21
C ASN A 250 9.93 -22.73 6.83
N GLY A 251 10.02 -21.40 6.73
CA GLY A 251 9.74 -20.64 5.51
C GLY A 251 8.28 -20.21 5.33
N VAL A 252 7.36 -20.65 6.19
CA VAL A 252 5.94 -20.24 6.14
C VAL A 252 5.69 -19.12 7.16
N ALA A 253 5.10 -18.01 6.73
CA ALA A 253 4.74 -16.91 7.65
C ALA A 253 3.70 -17.37 8.67
N VAL A 254 3.98 -17.12 9.96
CA VAL A 254 3.14 -17.52 11.10
C VAL A 254 2.75 -16.36 11.99
N SER A 255 3.49 -15.25 11.96
CA SER A 255 3.11 -14.02 12.64
C SER A 255 3.73 -12.79 11.98
N TYR A 256 3.15 -11.63 12.25
CA TYR A 256 3.63 -10.35 11.75
C TYR A 256 3.46 -9.24 12.80
N GLY A 257 4.19 -8.15 12.64
CA GLY A 257 4.07 -6.97 13.49
C GLY A 257 4.62 -5.71 12.84
N LEU A 258 4.54 -4.59 13.57
CA LEU A 258 5.07 -3.30 13.15
C LEU A 258 5.95 -2.67 14.23
N PHE A 259 7.11 -2.18 13.82
CA PHE A 259 7.93 -1.29 14.64
C PHE A 259 7.74 0.15 14.18
N LEU A 260 7.18 0.97 15.05
CA LEU A 260 6.96 2.39 14.85
C LEU A 260 8.24 3.17 15.21
N SER A 261 8.45 4.28 14.51
CA SER A 261 9.54 5.24 14.75
C SER A 261 9.51 5.85 16.14
#